data_AF-A0A800DR46-F1
#
_entry.id   AF-A0A800DR46-F1
#
_cell.length_a   1.000
_cell.length_b   1.000
_cell.length_c   1.000
_cell.angle_alpha   90.00
_cell.angle_beta   90.00
_cell.angle_gamma   90.00
#
_symmetry.space_group_name_H-M   'P 1'
#
loop_
_entity.id
_entity.type
_entity.pdbx_description
1 polymer ?
#
loop_
_entity_poly.entity_id
_entity_poly.type
_entity_poly.pdbx_seq_one_letter_code
_entity_poly.pdbx_strand_id
1 'polypeptide(L)'
;MLIMRCSTVTIQNSTISGNSSGYGGGIYASGGTFTVQNSTISENSAEYGGGIYATSATVTITRNTFTNNSASSGGAIYASGTVIMQGNTITQNTASTSFRGVVRLDVSADSIIGGDSCEYANVIKDNTGDGVYIKGNPAFNHNDVYNNTGFSLVCGNASGAAPIDATNCYWGTDKESVVKAMIWDGLDDASLGLVNYNPFLTVPCKPDDIIPPAAVTDLAASDLTANSITLTWTVPGDDGDEGQAKTYDIRYSTSEITDANWDEATQCEGEPPPKPAGEP
;
A
#
# COMPACT_ATOMS: atom_id res chain seq x y z
N MET A 1 2.11 27.51 4.28
CA MET A 1 2.34 27.06 2.90
C MET A 1 3.80 27.26 2.53
N LEU A 2 4.47 26.24 2.02
CA LEU A 2 5.83 26.31 1.45
C LEU A 2 5.75 26.47 -0.08
N ILE A 3 6.42 27.48 -0.65
CA ILE A 3 6.47 27.75 -2.10
C ILE A 3 7.88 27.44 -2.63
N MET A 4 7.98 26.61 -3.66
CA MET A 4 9.26 26.14 -4.19
C MET A 4 9.37 26.34 -5.71
N ARG A 5 10.43 27.04 -6.16
CA ARG A 5 10.71 27.38 -7.57
C ARG A 5 12.20 27.17 -7.96
N CYS A 6 12.79 26.03 -7.57
CA CYS A 6 14.19 25.69 -7.84
C CYS A 6 14.33 24.41 -8.70
N SER A 7 15.53 24.11 -9.19
CA SER A 7 15.82 22.92 -10.03
C SER A 7 15.55 21.59 -9.34
N THR A 8 15.75 21.50 -8.02
CA THR A 8 15.40 20.35 -7.18
C THR A 8 15.02 20.81 -5.79
N VAL A 9 13.95 20.24 -5.21
CA VAL A 9 13.64 20.41 -3.78
C VAL A 9 13.22 19.10 -3.11
N THR A 10 13.75 18.87 -1.91
CA THR A 10 13.48 17.68 -1.09
C THR A 10 12.95 18.09 0.29
N ILE A 11 11.86 17.44 0.70
CA ILE A 11 11.28 17.51 2.04
C ILE A 11 11.35 16.11 2.65
N GLN A 12 11.85 16.00 3.87
CA GLN A 12 11.97 14.73 4.56
C GLN A 12 11.71 14.87 6.06
N ASN A 13 11.14 13.84 6.69
CA ASN A 13 10.95 13.75 8.14
C ASN A 13 10.29 15.00 8.74
N SER A 14 9.29 15.54 8.04
CA SER A 14 8.68 16.83 8.35
C SER A 14 7.20 16.70 8.67
N THR A 15 6.68 17.62 9.47
CA THR A 15 5.23 17.80 9.69
C THR A 15 4.80 19.12 9.07
N ILE A 16 3.81 19.07 8.17
CA ILE A 16 3.28 20.24 7.46
C ILE A 16 1.77 20.24 7.69
N SER A 17 1.30 21.16 8.54
CA SER A 17 -0.10 21.16 8.95
C SER A 17 -0.75 22.51 9.17
N GLY A 18 -2.08 22.55 9.09
CA GLY A 18 -2.90 23.72 9.39
C GLY A 18 -2.74 24.88 8.40
N ASN A 19 -2.31 24.60 7.16
CA ASN A 19 -2.06 25.64 6.16
C ASN A 19 -3.23 25.76 5.18
N SER A 20 -3.46 26.98 4.65
CA SER A 20 -4.44 27.21 3.60
C SER A 20 -3.88 28.08 2.47
N SER A 21 -4.22 27.74 1.22
CA SER A 21 -3.80 28.45 0.01
C SER A 21 -4.74 28.19 -1.18
N GLY A 22 -4.51 28.81 -2.34
CA GLY A 22 -5.23 28.43 -3.57
C GLY A 22 -4.72 27.12 -4.19
N TYR A 23 -3.40 26.91 -4.15
CA TYR A 23 -2.72 25.74 -4.70
C TYR A 23 -1.76 25.20 -3.66
N GLY A 24 -1.91 23.93 -3.27
CA GLY A 24 -0.99 23.28 -2.35
C GLY A 24 -1.13 23.86 -0.95
N GLY A 25 -2.16 23.46 -0.21
CA GLY A 25 -2.45 24.03 1.11
C GLY A 25 -1.23 23.93 2.01
N GLY A 26 -0.63 22.74 2.08
CA GLY A 26 0.65 22.51 2.75
C GLY A 26 1.84 22.93 1.87
N ILE A 27 1.98 22.28 0.72
CA ILE A 27 3.13 22.40 -0.18
C ILE A 27 2.69 22.77 -1.59
N TYR A 28 3.29 23.81 -2.13
CA TYR A 28 3.23 24.15 -3.55
C TYR A 28 4.61 23.97 -4.19
N ALA A 29 4.70 23.04 -5.14
CA ALA A 29 5.90 22.76 -5.93
C ALA A 29 5.64 23.01 -7.42
N SER A 30 6.46 23.83 -8.06
CA SER A 30 6.37 24.05 -9.50
C SER A 30 7.75 24.14 -10.13
N GLY A 31 7.97 23.38 -11.21
CA GLY A 31 9.26 23.28 -11.90
C GLY A 31 10.23 22.32 -11.23
N GLY A 32 11.27 21.93 -11.98
CA GLY A 32 12.36 21.06 -11.48
C GLY A 32 11.91 19.66 -11.04
N THR A 33 12.69 19.07 -10.14
CA THR A 33 12.37 17.82 -9.42
C THR A 33 11.89 18.12 -8.02
N PHE A 34 10.80 17.49 -7.59
CA PHE A 34 10.25 17.61 -6.24
C PHE A 34 10.21 16.25 -5.56
N THR A 35 10.68 16.18 -4.31
CA THR A 35 10.63 14.97 -3.49
C THR A 35 10.08 15.29 -2.10
N VAL A 36 9.15 14.46 -1.64
CA VAL A 36 8.67 14.46 -0.25
C VAL A 36 8.65 13.03 0.27
N GLN A 37 9.27 12.81 1.42
CA GLN A 37 9.35 11.49 2.02
C GLN A 37 9.24 11.48 3.54
N ASN A 38 8.75 10.36 4.10
CA ASN A 38 8.72 10.12 5.54
C ASN A 38 8.10 11.29 6.34
N SER A 39 7.11 11.96 5.75
CA SER A 39 6.56 13.21 6.29
C SER A 39 5.07 13.05 6.58
N THR A 40 4.56 13.87 7.50
CA THR A 40 3.13 13.99 7.80
C THR A 40 2.62 15.29 7.21
N ILE A 41 1.61 15.20 6.33
CA ILE A 41 0.95 16.35 5.72
C ILE A 41 -0.50 16.31 6.17
N SER A 42 -0.92 17.23 7.03
CA SER A 42 -2.25 17.14 7.65
C SER A 42 -3.00 18.45 7.81
N GLU A 43 -4.33 18.41 7.84
CA GLU A 43 -5.16 19.60 8.13
C GLU A 43 -4.87 20.79 7.22
N ASN A 44 -4.44 20.55 5.97
CA ASN A 44 -4.20 21.61 5.01
C ASN A 44 -5.38 21.73 4.04
N SER A 45 -5.65 22.94 3.56
CA SER A 45 -6.81 23.22 2.70
C SER A 45 -6.45 24.07 1.49
N ALA A 46 -6.92 23.71 0.30
CA ALA A 46 -6.72 24.50 -0.91
C ALA A 46 -7.84 24.36 -1.95
N GLU A 47 -7.77 25.11 -3.05
CA GLU A 47 -8.64 24.82 -4.21
C GLU A 47 -8.14 23.56 -4.95
N TYR A 48 -6.83 23.48 -5.15
CA TYR A 48 -6.15 22.33 -5.75
C TYR A 48 -5.04 21.81 -4.84
N GLY A 49 -5.05 20.51 -4.54
CA GLY A 49 -3.99 19.88 -3.75
C GLY A 49 -4.04 20.32 -2.29
N GLY A 50 -4.96 19.77 -1.49
CA GLY A 50 -5.16 20.20 -0.11
C GLY A 50 -3.87 20.09 0.72
N GLY A 51 -3.19 18.95 0.62
CA GLY A 51 -1.84 18.77 1.16
C GLY A 51 -0.77 19.27 0.20
N ILE A 52 -0.74 18.74 -1.02
CA ILE A 52 0.29 19.01 -2.03
C ILE A 52 -0.33 19.38 -3.36
N TYR A 53 0.19 20.44 -3.96
CA TYR A 53 0.06 20.73 -5.39
C TYR A 53 1.44 20.75 -6.04
N ALA A 54 1.70 19.80 -6.94
CA ALA A 54 3.00 19.63 -7.59
C ALA A 54 2.87 19.58 -9.12
N THR A 55 3.42 20.57 -9.81
CA THR A 55 3.52 20.64 -11.28
C THR A 55 4.99 20.75 -11.66
N SER A 56 5.68 19.62 -11.67
CA SER A 56 7.14 19.53 -11.82
C SER A 56 7.49 18.48 -12.88
N ALA A 57 8.75 18.47 -13.34
CA ALA A 57 9.18 17.48 -14.32
C ALA A 57 9.16 16.07 -13.73
N THR A 58 9.60 15.95 -12.48
CA THR A 58 9.54 14.71 -11.70
C THR A 58 9.05 15.01 -10.29
N VAL A 59 8.10 14.22 -9.81
CA VAL A 59 7.49 14.33 -8.48
C VAL A 59 7.58 12.98 -7.78
N THR A 60 8.33 12.91 -6.68
CA THR A 60 8.47 11.70 -5.86
C THR A 60 7.80 11.91 -4.52
N ILE A 61 6.80 11.08 -4.20
CA ILE A 61 6.01 11.15 -2.96
C ILE A 61 6.05 9.76 -2.34
N THR A 62 6.87 9.55 -1.31
CA THR A 62 7.07 8.20 -0.75
C THR A 62 6.98 8.13 0.76
N ARG A 63 6.29 7.11 1.30
CA ARG A 63 6.24 6.85 2.75
C ARG A 63 5.73 8.05 3.56
N ASN A 64 4.77 8.79 3.02
CA ASN A 64 4.15 9.92 3.71
C ASN A 64 2.76 9.55 4.25
N THR A 65 2.33 10.28 5.27
CA THR A 65 0.97 10.22 5.79
C THR A 65 0.23 11.50 5.42
N PHE A 66 -0.88 11.37 4.69
CA PHE A 66 -1.78 12.45 4.35
C PHE A 66 -3.09 12.27 5.11
N THR A 67 -3.43 13.20 6.00
CA THR A 67 -4.67 13.12 6.78
C THR A 67 -5.38 14.45 6.97
N ASN A 68 -6.71 14.45 6.92
CA ASN A 68 -7.53 15.66 7.12
C ASN A 68 -7.20 16.82 6.18
N ASN A 69 -6.62 16.57 5.00
CA ASN A 69 -6.43 17.60 3.99
C ASN A 69 -7.71 17.75 3.15
N SER A 70 -7.99 18.97 2.67
CA SER A 70 -9.19 19.25 1.88
C SER A 70 -8.89 20.09 0.64
N ALA A 71 -9.51 19.73 -0.49
CA ALA A 71 -9.52 20.59 -1.67
C ALA A 71 -10.73 20.33 -2.57
N SER A 72 -10.94 21.21 -3.56
CA SER A 72 -11.93 20.94 -4.61
C SER A 72 -11.45 19.82 -5.53
N SER A 73 -10.15 19.79 -5.84
CA SER A 73 -9.51 18.75 -6.64
C SER A 73 -8.18 18.33 -6.04
N GLY A 74 -7.93 17.02 -5.92
CA GLY A 74 -6.76 16.53 -5.21
C GLY A 74 -6.84 16.84 -3.72
N GLY A 75 -7.85 16.30 -3.04
CA GLY A 75 -8.12 16.55 -1.61
C GLY A 75 -6.88 16.43 -0.72
N ALA A 76 -6.05 15.43 -0.97
CA ALA A 76 -4.71 15.30 -0.41
C ALA A 76 -3.64 15.80 -1.39
N ILE A 77 -3.65 15.28 -2.62
CA ILE A 77 -2.56 15.43 -3.58
C ILE A 77 -3.13 15.80 -4.94
N TYR A 78 -2.57 16.84 -5.54
CA TYR A 78 -2.61 17.07 -6.98
C TYR A 78 -1.18 17.02 -7.48
N ALA A 79 -0.85 16.06 -8.34
CA ALA A 79 0.47 15.97 -8.97
C ALA A 79 0.35 15.83 -10.50
N SER A 80 1.35 16.36 -11.21
CA SER A 80 1.47 16.22 -12.65
C SER A 80 2.92 16.11 -13.10
N GLY A 81 3.13 15.63 -14.34
CA GLY A 81 4.45 15.28 -14.87
C GLY A 81 4.75 13.80 -14.69
N THR A 82 6.01 13.43 -14.50
CA THR A 82 6.37 12.06 -14.12
C THR A 82 6.27 11.91 -12.60
N VAL A 83 5.37 11.07 -12.12
CA VAL A 83 5.09 10.87 -10.70
C VAL A 83 5.55 9.49 -10.25
N ILE A 84 6.28 9.44 -9.14
CA ILE A 84 6.57 8.21 -8.40
C ILE A 84 5.89 8.34 -7.05
N MET A 85 4.89 7.49 -6.77
CA MET A 85 4.13 7.52 -5.53
C MET A 85 4.09 6.13 -4.91
N GLN A 86 4.72 5.93 -3.75
CA GLN A 86 4.92 4.59 -3.16
C GLN A 86 4.84 4.60 -1.63
N GLY A 87 4.21 3.60 -1.04
CA GLY A 87 4.18 3.41 0.41
C GLY A 87 3.47 4.52 1.19
N ASN A 88 2.63 5.34 0.55
CA ASN A 88 1.93 6.44 1.24
C ASN A 88 0.63 5.96 1.89
N THR A 89 0.29 6.55 3.02
CA THR A 89 -1.03 6.38 3.67
C THR A 89 -1.85 7.65 3.48
N ILE A 90 -3.00 7.56 2.82
CA ILE A 90 -3.87 8.68 2.45
C ILE A 90 -5.27 8.40 2.99
N THR A 91 -5.60 9.04 4.12
CA THR A 91 -6.83 8.77 4.87
C THR A 91 -7.54 10.03 5.36
N GLN A 92 -8.87 10.03 5.45
CA GLN A 92 -9.63 11.17 5.99
C GLN A 92 -9.42 12.49 5.24
N ASN A 93 -8.99 12.44 3.98
CA ASN A 93 -8.89 13.63 3.14
C ASN A 93 -10.22 13.87 2.41
N THR A 94 -10.45 15.09 1.96
CA THR A 94 -11.71 15.48 1.31
C THR A 94 -11.45 16.10 -0.06
N ALA A 95 -12.00 15.50 -1.11
CA ALA A 95 -12.16 16.12 -2.43
C ALA A 95 -13.64 16.48 -2.62
N SER A 96 -13.96 17.77 -2.62
CA SER A 96 -15.37 18.22 -2.62
C SER A 96 -16.03 18.23 -4.00
N THR A 97 -15.26 18.10 -5.07
CA THR A 97 -15.79 18.02 -6.44
C THR A 97 -15.75 16.58 -6.94
N SER A 98 -16.86 16.08 -7.46
CA SER A 98 -16.94 14.76 -8.10
C SER A 98 -15.98 14.65 -9.29
N PHE A 99 -15.43 13.46 -9.51
CA PHE A 99 -14.48 13.12 -10.56
C PHE A 99 -13.18 13.94 -10.48
N ARG A 100 -12.76 14.31 -9.27
CA ARG A 100 -11.52 15.09 -9.04
C ARG A 100 -10.54 14.47 -8.05
N GLY A 101 -10.90 13.34 -7.44
CA GLY A 101 -10.03 12.51 -6.62
C GLY A 101 -9.48 13.18 -5.35
N VAL A 102 -9.32 12.42 -4.27
CA VAL A 102 -8.48 12.84 -3.14
C VAL A 102 -7.02 12.78 -3.52
N VAL A 103 -6.66 11.86 -4.41
CA VAL A 103 -5.42 11.88 -5.18
C VAL A 103 -5.78 12.19 -6.64
N ARG A 104 -5.22 13.27 -7.18
CA ARG A 104 -5.33 13.62 -8.58
C ARG A 104 -3.98 13.58 -9.28
N LEU A 105 -3.92 12.83 -10.36
CA LEU A 105 -2.71 12.59 -11.14
C LEU A 105 -2.95 12.96 -12.61
N ASP A 106 -2.23 13.96 -13.11
CA ASP A 106 -2.17 14.30 -14.53
C ASP A 106 -0.76 13.95 -15.06
N VAL A 107 -0.56 12.69 -15.44
CA VAL A 107 0.77 12.03 -15.48
C VAL A 107 1.19 11.51 -16.85
N SER A 108 2.50 11.31 -17.00
CA SER A 108 3.11 10.59 -18.13
C SER A 108 2.99 9.06 -17.97
N ALA A 109 3.25 8.31 -19.05
CA ALA A 109 3.25 6.85 -19.01
C ALA A 109 4.39 6.26 -18.17
N ASP A 110 5.47 7.02 -17.95
CA ASP A 110 6.62 6.59 -17.14
C ASP A 110 6.37 6.71 -15.62
N SER A 111 5.16 7.10 -15.22
CA SER A 111 4.81 7.29 -13.81
C SER A 111 4.46 5.96 -13.14
N ILE A 112 4.88 5.82 -11.88
CA ILE A 112 4.74 4.60 -11.08
C ILE A 112 3.99 4.94 -9.80
N ILE A 113 2.82 4.35 -9.62
CA ILE A 113 1.96 4.53 -8.46
C ILE A 113 1.73 3.15 -7.86
N GLY A 114 2.37 2.89 -6.72
CA GLY A 114 2.55 1.53 -6.20
C GLY A 114 3.88 0.99 -6.70
N GLY A 115 3.91 -0.20 -7.30
CA GLY A 115 5.14 -0.76 -7.83
C GLY A 115 5.00 -2.23 -8.20
N ASP A 116 6.13 -2.91 -8.34
CA ASP A 116 6.14 -4.32 -8.77
C ASP A 116 5.79 -5.32 -7.65
N SER A 117 5.59 -4.84 -6.42
CA SER A 117 5.19 -5.64 -5.27
C SER A 117 4.40 -4.81 -4.24
N CYS A 118 3.74 -5.49 -3.29
CA CYS A 118 3.03 -4.85 -2.18
C CYS A 118 3.93 -4.11 -1.19
N GLU A 119 5.26 -4.21 -1.29
CA GLU A 119 6.20 -3.39 -0.49
C GLU A 119 6.00 -1.89 -0.74
N TYR A 120 5.59 -1.54 -1.97
CA TYR A 120 5.42 -0.16 -2.42
C TYR A 120 3.97 0.32 -2.35
N ALA A 121 3.07 -0.48 -1.76
CA ALA A 121 1.63 -0.23 -1.80
C ALA A 121 1.27 1.13 -1.19
N ASN A 122 0.54 1.94 -1.95
CA ASN A 122 -0.16 3.08 -1.38
C ASN A 122 -1.49 2.62 -0.79
N VAL A 123 -1.82 3.13 0.39
CA VAL A 123 -3.10 2.87 1.06
C VAL A 123 -3.93 4.14 0.99
N ILE A 124 -4.98 4.13 0.17
CA ILE A 124 -5.85 5.27 -0.12
C ILE A 124 -7.28 4.91 0.30
N LYS A 125 -7.62 5.24 1.55
CA LYS A 125 -8.86 4.76 2.16
C LYS A 125 -9.55 5.74 3.09
N ASP A 126 -10.82 5.49 3.37
CA ASP A 126 -11.60 6.26 4.35
C ASP A 126 -11.56 7.77 4.06
N ASN A 127 -11.56 8.14 2.77
CA ASN A 127 -11.58 9.53 2.32
C ASN A 127 -12.97 9.94 1.83
N THR A 128 -13.26 11.25 1.90
CA THR A 128 -14.49 11.84 1.35
C THR A 128 -14.27 12.29 -0.09
N GLY A 129 -15.05 11.76 -1.04
CA GLY A 129 -14.89 11.95 -2.48
C GLY A 129 -14.33 10.68 -3.16
N ASP A 130 -14.02 10.79 -4.44
CA ASP A 130 -13.37 9.69 -5.18
C ASP A 130 -11.95 9.46 -4.65
N GLY A 131 -11.48 8.22 -4.62
CA GLY A 131 -10.14 7.83 -4.18
C GLY A 131 -9.06 8.46 -5.07
N VAL A 132 -8.96 7.98 -6.31
CA VAL A 132 -7.93 8.42 -7.25
C VAL A 132 -8.56 8.85 -8.57
N TYR A 133 -8.15 9.99 -9.08
CA TYR A 133 -8.41 10.42 -10.46
C TYR A 133 -7.10 10.39 -11.25
N ILE A 134 -7.07 9.70 -12.39
CA ILE A 134 -5.88 9.57 -13.23
C ILE A 134 -6.17 10.02 -14.65
N LYS A 135 -5.42 11.00 -15.12
CA LYS A 135 -5.29 11.35 -16.52
C LYS A 135 -3.85 11.08 -16.96
N GLY A 136 -3.65 10.23 -17.94
CA GLY A 136 -2.37 9.62 -18.27
C GLY A 136 -2.44 8.10 -18.15
N ASN A 137 -1.36 7.41 -18.49
CA ASN A 137 -1.31 5.95 -18.46
C ASN A 137 -0.17 5.42 -17.57
N PRO A 138 -0.18 5.71 -16.26
CA PRO A 138 0.84 5.22 -15.34
C PRO A 138 0.69 3.71 -15.10
N ALA A 139 1.72 3.10 -14.54
CA ALA A 139 1.55 1.87 -13.77
C ALA A 139 0.88 2.23 -12.43
N PHE A 140 -0.33 1.73 -12.17
CA PHE A 140 -1.11 1.93 -10.95
C PHE A 140 -1.36 0.58 -10.22
N ASN A 141 -0.41 -0.33 -10.26
CA ASN A 141 -0.53 -1.67 -9.70
C ASN A 141 -0.06 -1.77 -8.23
N HIS A 142 -0.53 -2.80 -7.51
CA HIS A 142 -0.17 -3.06 -6.10
C HIS A 142 -0.55 -1.93 -5.13
N ASN A 143 -1.76 -1.38 -5.26
CA ASN A 143 -2.29 -0.39 -4.32
C ASN A 143 -3.54 -0.88 -3.59
N ASP A 144 -3.76 -0.33 -2.40
CA ASP A 144 -4.97 -0.53 -1.62
C ASP A 144 -5.86 0.71 -1.73
N VAL A 145 -7.01 0.60 -2.41
CA VAL A 145 -7.93 1.73 -2.63
C VAL A 145 -9.36 1.34 -2.29
N TYR A 146 -9.82 1.71 -1.10
CA TYR A 146 -11.10 1.23 -0.59
C TYR A 146 -11.75 2.19 0.42
N ASN A 147 -13.04 2.02 0.71
CA ASN A 147 -13.78 2.86 1.67
C ASN A 147 -13.73 4.38 1.41
N ASN A 148 -13.48 4.79 0.17
CA ASN A 148 -13.67 6.18 -0.22
C ASN A 148 -15.17 6.40 -0.52
N THR A 149 -15.73 7.57 -0.21
CA THR A 149 -17.19 7.76 -0.38
C THR A 149 -17.64 7.86 -1.84
N GLY A 150 -16.72 8.10 -2.77
CA GLY A 150 -16.93 8.07 -4.23
C GLY A 150 -16.35 6.81 -4.89
N PHE A 151 -16.03 6.90 -6.17
CA PHE A 151 -15.34 5.82 -6.88
C PHE A 151 -13.92 5.62 -6.32
N SER A 152 -13.45 4.38 -6.25
CA SER A 152 -12.06 4.11 -5.86
C SER A 152 -11.08 4.65 -6.90
N LEU A 153 -11.37 4.45 -8.19
CA LEU A 153 -10.56 4.96 -9.30
C LEU A 153 -11.47 5.56 -10.38
N VAL A 154 -11.10 6.75 -10.85
CA VAL A 154 -11.73 7.45 -11.97
C VAL A 154 -10.72 7.61 -13.10
N CYS A 155 -11.06 7.07 -14.26
CA CYS A 155 -10.30 7.27 -15.49
C CYS A 155 -10.59 8.66 -16.07
N GLY A 156 -9.56 9.48 -16.20
CA GLY A 156 -9.58 10.79 -16.83
C GLY A 156 -9.13 10.78 -18.31
N ASN A 157 -8.82 9.61 -18.86
CA ASN A 157 -8.42 9.46 -20.25
C ASN A 157 -9.62 9.46 -21.19
N ALA A 158 -9.43 9.94 -22.42
CA ALA A 158 -10.44 9.83 -23.46
C ALA A 158 -10.50 8.41 -24.03
N SER A 159 -11.65 8.06 -24.61
CA SER A 159 -11.86 6.81 -25.33
C SER A 159 -10.78 6.57 -26.39
N GLY A 160 -10.33 5.33 -26.49
CA GLY A 160 -9.25 4.91 -27.39
C GLY A 160 -7.83 5.12 -26.85
N ALA A 161 -7.67 5.75 -25.68
CA ALA A 161 -6.39 5.74 -24.98
C ALA A 161 -6.00 4.32 -24.51
N ALA A 162 -4.70 4.10 -24.31
CA ALA A 162 -4.23 2.87 -23.66
C ALA A 162 -4.87 2.71 -22.27
N PRO A 163 -5.29 1.50 -21.88
CA PRO A 163 -5.91 1.28 -20.57
C PRO A 163 -4.91 1.50 -19.43
N ILE A 164 -5.39 2.12 -18.34
CA ILE A 164 -4.62 2.24 -17.10
C ILE A 164 -4.40 0.84 -16.52
N ASP A 165 -3.16 0.49 -16.20
CA ASP A 165 -2.84 -0.74 -15.50
C ASP A 165 -3.08 -0.56 -14.00
N ALA A 166 -4.19 -1.11 -13.51
CA ALA A 166 -4.57 -1.15 -12.11
C ALA A 166 -4.64 -2.60 -11.60
N THR A 167 -3.84 -3.49 -12.18
CA THR A 167 -3.74 -4.89 -11.76
C THR A 167 -3.09 -5.01 -10.39
N ASN A 168 -3.33 -6.14 -9.72
CA ASN A 168 -2.82 -6.45 -8.39
C ASN A 168 -3.17 -5.38 -7.34
N CYS A 169 -4.23 -4.62 -7.53
CA CYS A 169 -4.77 -3.71 -6.53
C CYS A 169 -5.83 -4.39 -5.67
N TYR A 170 -5.93 -4.00 -4.41
CA TYR A 170 -7.02 -4.36 -3.53
C TYR A 170 -8.05 -3.23 -3.46
N TRP A 171 -9.32 -3.56 -3.71
CA TRP A 171 -10.41 -2.58 -3.81
C TRP A 171 -11.37 -2.60 -2.61
N GLY A 172 -11.04 -3.36 -1.56
CA GLY A 172 -11.90 -3.52 -0.38
C GLY A 172 -12.83 -4.73 -0.41
N THR A 173 -12.73 -5.58 -1.44
CA THR A 173 -13.63 -6.71 -1.65
C THR A 173 -13.00 -7.79 -2.54
N ASP A 174 -13.48 -9.02 -2.39
CA ASP A 174 -13.17 -10.18 -3.24
C ASP A 174 -14.16 -10.37 -4.40
N LYS A 175 -15.20 -9.53 -4.50
CA LYS A 175 -16.27 -9.65 -5.50
C LYS A 175 -16.01 -8.76 -6.70
N GLU A 176 -15.69 -9.36 -7.84
CA GLU A 176 -15.42 -8.64 -9.10
C GLU A 176 -16.56 -7.69 -9.50
N SER A 177 -17.81 -8.08 -9.31
CA SER A 177 -18.96 -7.21 -9.62
C SER A 177 -18.98 -5.92 -8.79
N VAL A 178 -18.45 -5.96 -7.57
CA VAL A 178 -18.33 -4.79 -6.70
C VAL A 178 -17.11 -3.96 -7.11
N VAL A 179 -15.97 -4.60 -7.41
CA VAL A 179 -14.78 -3.91 -7.95
C VAL A 179 -15.12 -3.12 -9.20
N LYS A 180 -15.82 -3.75 -10.15
CA LYS A 180 -16.25 -3.10 -11.39
C LYS A 180 -17.09 -1.85 -11.13
N ALA A 181 -17.97 -1.87 -10.13
CA ALA A 181 -18.80 -0.71 -9.79
C ALA A 181 -18.03 0.40 -9.03
N MET A 182 -16.83 0.11 -8.51
CA MET A 182 -15.98 1.07 -7.82
C MET A 182 -15.03 1.83 -8.77
N ILE A 183 -14.90 1.39 -10.01
CA ILE A 183 -14.01 1.97 -11.02
C ILE A 183 -14.89 2.65 -12.07
N TRP A 184 -14.69 3.95 -12.29
CA TRP A 184 -15.39 4.71 -13.32
C TRP A 184 -14.52 4.82 -14.57
N ASP A 185 -14.85 4.07 -15.62
CA ASP A 185 -14.05 3.98 -16.84
C ASP A 185 -14.87 3.91 -18.14
N GLY A 186 -14.23 3.50 -19.24
CA GLY A 186 -14.85 3.32 -20.55
C GLY A 186 -16.03 2.35 -20.61
N LEU A 187 -16.23 1.50 -19.59
CA LEU A 187 -17.40 0.62 -19.48
C LEU A 187 -18.61 1.34 -18.90
N ASP A 188 -18.41 2.30 -17.99
CA ASP A 188 -19.47 3.13 -17.43
C ASP A 188 -19.80 4.31 -18.34
N ASP A 189 -18.78 4.90 -18.97
CA ASP A 189 -18.89 6.00 -19.91
C ASP A 189 -17.99 5.74 -21.13
N ALA A 190 -18.62 5.43 -22.28
CA ALA A 190 -17.91 5.12 -23.52
C ALA A 190 -17.02 6.27 -24.07
N SER A 191 -17.14 7.48 -23.54
CA SER A 191 -16.25 8.60 -23.87
C SER A 191 -14.89 8.54 -23.15
N LEU A 192 -14.74 7.66 -22.16
CA LEU A 192 -13.53 7.47 -21.36
C LEU A 192 -12.68 6.28 -21.82
N GLY A 193 -11.42 6.29 -21.40
CA GLY A 193 -10.49 5.16 -21.55
C GLY A 193 -10.81 4.03 -20.56
N LEU A 194 -10.35 2.83 -20.86
CA LEU A 194 -10.55 1.64 -20.01
C LEU A 194 -9.55 1.60 -18.85
N VAL A 195 -9.90 0.83 -17.82
CA VAL A 195 -8.99 0.44 -16.73
C VAL A 195 -8.85 -1.07 -16.73
N ASN A 196 -7.62 -1.56 -16.78
CA ASN A 196 -7.33 -2.98 -16.57
C ASN A 196 -7.07 -3.24 -15.08
N TYR A 197 -8.07 -3.74 -14.36
CA TYR A 197 -7.95 -4.03 -12.93
C TYR A 197 -7.74 -5.52 -12.63
N ASN A 198 -7.75 -6.41 -13.62
CA ASN A 198 -7.70 -7.86 -13.41
C ASN A 198 -6.32 -8.43 -13.82
N PRO A 199 -5.64 -9.25 -12.98
CA PRO A 199 -6.08 -9.72 -11.66
C PRO A 199 -6.19 -8.60 -10.63
N PHE A 200 -7.18 -8.64 -9.74
CA PHE A 200 -7.23 -7.81 -8.53
C PHE A 200 -6.98 -8.68 -7.29
N LEU A 201 -6.49 -8.07 -6.21
CA LEU A 201 -6.26 -8.76 -4.94
C LEU A 201 -7.58 -8.93 -4.17
N THR A 202 -7.75 -10.07 -3.49
CA THR A 202 -8.92 -10.34 -2.64
C THR A 202 -8.70 -9.97 -1.17
N VAL A 203 -7.48 -9.60 -0.81
CA VAL A 203 -7.06 -9.13 0.52
C VAL A 203 -6.17 -7.90 0.36
N PRO A 204 -6.02 -7.05 1.39
CA PRO A 204 -5.09 -5.93 1.37
C PRO A 204 -3.69 -6.33 0.92
N CYS A 205 -3.06 -5.49 0.10
CA CYS A 205 -1.71 -5.66 -0.41
C CYS A 205 -0.73 -5.54 0.76
N LYS A 206 -0.23 -6.69 1.22
CA LYS A 206 0.78 -6.76 2.28
C LYS A 206 2.12 -7.13 1.65
N PRO A 207 3.25 -6.55 2.12
CA PRO A 207 4.56 -7.00 1.70
C PRO A 207 4.68 -8.51 1.84
N ASP A 208 5.36 -9.14 0.90
CA ASP A 208 5.67 -10.56 1.01
C ASP A 208 6.47 -10.80 2.29
N ASP A 209 6.06 -11.81 3.05
CA ASP A 209 6.87 -12.33 4.13
C ASP A 209 8.06 -13.08 3.50
N ILE A 210 9.25 -12.50 3.67
CA ILE A 210 10.50 -13.00 3.10
C ILE A 210 11.53 -13.35 4.16
N ILE A 211 11.22 -13.19 5.45
CA ILE A 211 12.13 -13.49 6.53
C ILE A 211 11.63 -14.76 7.21
N PRO A 212 12.28 -15.91 7.00
CA PRO A 212 11.83 -17.13 7.64
C PRO A 212 12.02 -17.07 9.18
N PRO A 213 11.30 -17.91 9.93
CA PRO A 213 11.50 -18.07 11.38
C PRO A 213 12.94 -18.42 11.74
N ALA A 214 13.40 -18.01 12.93
CA ALA A 214 14.70 -18.44 13.44
C ALA A 214 14.77 -19.97 13.58
N ALA A 215 15.99 -20.50 13.40
CA ALA A 215 16.26 -21.89 13.72
C ALA A 215 16.15 -22.12 15.23
N VAL A 216 15.49 -23.22 15.62
CA VAL A 216 15.50 -23.68 17.02
C VAL A 216 16.86 -24.30 17.33
N THR A 217 17.66 -23.66 18.17
CA THR A 217 19.05 -24.11 18.46
C THR A 217 19.22 -24.90 19.75
N ASP A 218 18.19 -24.97 20.59
CA ASP A 218 18.24 -25.53 21.94
C ASP A 218 17.16 -26.60 22.19
N LEU A 219 16.64 -27.21 21.12
CA LEU A 219 15.67 -28.30 21.22
C LEU A 219 16.24 -29.43 22.10
N ALA A 220 15.54 -29.73 23.18
CA ALA A 220 15.90 -30.75 24.14
C ALA A 220 14.72 -31.70 24.41
N ALA A 221 15.08 -32.93 24.77
CA ALA A 221 14.13 -33.99 25.11
C ALA A 221 14.35 -34.47 26.55
N SER A 222 13.26 -34.62 27.31
CA SER A 222 13.26 -35.13 28.68
C SER A 222 12.10 -36.08 28.94
N ASP A 223 12.07 -36.68 30.15
CA ASP A 223 10.96 -37.49 30.67
C ASP A 223 10.48 -38.62 29.74
N LEU A 224 11.45 -39.31 29.12
CA LEU A 224 11.16 -40.40 28.20
C LEU A 224 10.46 -41.55 28.93
N THR A 225 9.34 -41.98 28.36
CA THR A 225 8.66 -43.22 28.72
C THR A 225 8.56 -44.13 27.50
N ALA A 226 7.90 -45.28 27.63
CA ALA A 226 7.63 -46.15 26.50
C ALA A 226 6.72 -45.50 25.43
N ASN A 227 5.98 -44.43 25.76
CA ASN A 227 4.98 -43.82 24.89
C ASN A 227 4.90 -42.29 24.97
N SER A 228 5.84 -41.62 25.65
CA SER A 228 5.87 -40.16 25.76
C SER A 228 7.28 -39.62 25.84
N ILE A 229 7.45 -38.39 25.40
CA ILE A 229 8.66 -37.59 25.52
C ILE A 229 8.23 -36.14 25.77
N THR A 230 8.93 -35.42 26.64
CA THR A 230 8.77 -33.98 26.79
C THR A 230 9.77 -33.29 25.89
N LEU A 231 9.30 -32.37 25.05
CA LEU A 231 10.16 -31.50 24.25
C LEU A 231 10.17 -30.10 24.85
N THR A 232 11.35 -29.49 24.92
CA THR A 232 11.55 -28.11 25.35
C THR A 232 12.44 -27.39 24.35
N TRP A 233 12.12 -26.13 24.05
CA TRP A 233 12.90 -25.27 23.17
C TRP A 233 12.61 -23.81 23.50
N THR A 234 13.52 -22.91 23.13
CA THR A 234 13.23 -21.47 23.11
C THR A 234 12.42 -21.14 21.86
N VAL A 235 11.31 -20.43 22.04
CA VAL A 235 10.38 -20.08 20.95
C VAL A 235 11.09 -19.22 19.89
N PRO A 236 11.14 -19.67 18.62
CA PRO A 236 11.72 -18.87 17.55
C PRO A 236 10.81 -17.69 17.19
N GLY A 237 11.38 -16.61 16.68
CA GLY A 237 10.62 -15.54 16.05
C GLY A 237 10.07 -15.96 14.69
N ASP A 238 9.09 -15.20 14.20
CA ASP A 238 8.50 -15.36 12.86
C ASP A 238 9.46 -14.83 11.79
N ASP A 239 10.13 -13.71 12.09
CA ASP A 239 11.09 -13.03 11.23
C ASP A 239 12.49 -13.10 11.85
N GLY A 240 13.13 -14.26 11.80
CA GLY A 240 14.34 -14.52 12.59
C GLY A 240 14.02 -14.59 14.09
N ASP A 241 14.66 -13.75 14.91
CA ASP A 241 14.48 -13.76 16.38
C ASP A 241 13.34 -12.84 16.86
N GLU A 242 12.63 -12.18 15.95
CA GLU A 242 11.54 -11.25 16.25
C GLU A 242 10.15 -11.82 15.92
N GLY A 243 9.13 -11.34 16.63
CA GLY A 243 7.75 -11.70 16.36
C GLY A 243 7.30 -13.00 17.05
N GLN A 244 6.33 -13.67 16.44
CA GLN A 244 5.70 -14.87 16.97
C GLN A 244 5.31 -15.77 15.81
N ALA A 245 5.92 -16.96 15.75
CA ALA A 245 5.58 -17.96 14.74
C ALA A 245 4.07 -18.26 14.74
N LYS A 246 3.52 -18.56 13.57
CA LYS A 246 2.07 -18.81 13.44
C LYS A 246 1.64 -20.19 13.95
N THR A 247 2.45 -21.21 13.71
CA THR A 247 2.18 -22.63 14.03
C THR A 247 3.47 -23.39 14.26
N TYR A 248 3.40 -24.49 15.01
CA TYR A 248 4.47 -25.51 15.04
C TYR A 248 4.06 -26.72 14.19
N ASP A 249 5.05 -27.34 13.53
CA ASP A 249 4.94 -28.67 12.92
C ASP A 249 5.97 -29.57 13.64
N ILE A 250 5.49 -30.42 14.54
CA ILE A 250 6.32 -31.36 15.29
C ILE A 250 6.08 -32.75 14.72
N ARG A 251 7.14 -33.46 14.36
CA ARG A 251 7.05 -34.81 13.79
C ARG A 251 7.89 -35.82 14.56
N TYR A 252 7.47 -37.08 14.50
CA TYR A 252 8.17 -38.21 15.10
C TYR A 252 8.27 -39.39 14.13
N SER A 253 9.33 -40.18 14.30
CA SER A 253 9.59 -41.37 13.49
C SER A 253 10.39 -42.39 14.31
N THR A 254 10.25 -43.68 13.96
CA THR A 254 11.12 -44.75 14.47
C THR A 254 12.45 -44.84 13.74
N SER A 255 12.64 -44.04 12.69
CA SER A 255 13.89 -43.87 11.96
C SER A 255 14.37 -42.44 12.10
N GLU A 256 15.67 -42.21 11.90
CA GLU A 256 16.25 -40.86 11.92
C GLU A 256 15.54 -39.97 10.89
N ILE A 257 15.14 -38.77 11.33
CA ILE A 257 14.51 -37.77 10.47
C ILE A 257 15.61 -36.87 9.89
N THR A 258 15.53 -36.64 8.60
CA THR A 258 16.43 -35.85 7.75
C THR A 258 15.57 -35.02 6.81
N ASP A 259 16.16 -34.01 6.15
CA ASP A 259 15.44 -33.20 5.15
C ASP A 259 14.84 -34.06 4.02
N ALA A 260 15.45 -35.20 3.71
CA ALA A 260 15.00 -36.09 2.65
C ALA A 260 13.78 -36.95 3.01
N ASN A 261 13.51 -37.17 4.29
CA ASN A 261 12.40 -38.03 4.76
C ASN A 261 11.47 -37.32 5.76
N TRP A 262 11.55 -35.99 5.89
CA TRP A 262 10.69 -35.18 6.76
C TRP A 262 9.19 -35.42 6.49
N ASP A 263 8.81 -35.52 5.21
CA ASP A 263 7.43 -35.76 4.79
C ASP A 263 6.94 -37.19 5.02
N GLU A 264 7.83 -38.12 5.35
CA GLU A 264 7.49 -39.50 5.73
C GLU A 264 7.31 -39.66 7.25
N ALA A 265 7.75 -38.68 8.06
CA ALA A 265 7.59 -38.70 9.51
C ALA A 265 6.13 -38.43 9.90
N THR A 266 5.70 -39.00 11.03
CA THR A 266 4.32 -38.80 11.52
C THR A 266 4.22 -37.45 12.21
N GLN A 267 3.29 -36.60 11.77
CA GLN A 267 3.00 -35.34 12.47
C GLN A 267 2.31 -35.62 13.82
N CYS A 268 2.74 -34.91 14.86
CA CYS A 268 2.06 -34.85 16.14
C CYS A 268 0.71 -34.13 15.99
N GLU A 269 -0.21 -34.39 16.92
CA GLU A 269 -1.46 -33.61 17.01
C GLU A 269 -1.50 -32.91 18.37
N GLY A 270 -2.03 -31.69 18.40
CA GLY A 270 -2.25 -30.93 19.63
C GLY A 270 -1.05 -30.13 20.10
N GLU A 271 -0.25 -29.62 19.16
CA GLU A 271 0.85 -28.71 19.44
C GLU A 271 0.36 -27.48 20.22
N PRO A 272 1.15 -26.98 21.19
CA PRO A 272 0.79 -25.75 21.88
C PRO A 272 0.79 -24.58 20.88
N PRO A 273 -0.07 -23.56 21.08
CA PRO A 273 0.03 -22.35 20.29
C PRO A 273 1.40 -21.70 20.53
N PRO A 274 2.09 -21.22 19.48
CA PRO A 274 3.35 -20.51 19.66
C PRO A 274 3.19 -19.31 20.58
N LYS A 275 4.24 -18.98 21.32
CA LYS A 275 4.31 -17.80 22.19
C LYS A 275 5.21 -16.72 21.54
N PRO A 276 5.35 -15.51 22.12
CA PRO A 276 6.35 -14.55 21.66
C PRO A 276 7.78 -15.13 21.63
N ALA A 277 8.60 -14.66 20.69
CA ALA A 277 9.99 -15.08 20.56
C ALA A 277 10.78 -14.94 21.88
N GLY A 278 11.63 -15.92 22.18
CA GLY A 278 12.47 -15.95 23.37
C GLY A 278 11.81 -16.49 24.63
N GLU A 279 10.50 -16.82 24.60
CA GLU A 279 9.85 -17.55 25.69
C GLU A 279 10.25 -19.04 25.70
N PRO A 280 10.21 -19.71 26.88
CA PRO A 280 10.41 -21.14 27.01
C PRO A 280 9.13 -21.97 26.78
#